data_AF-A0A843EVQ2-F1
#
_entry.id   AF-A0A843EVQ2-F1
#
_cell.length_a   1.000
_cell.length_b   1.000
_cell.length_c   1.000
_cell.angle_alpha   90.00
_cell.angle_beta   90.00
_cell.angle_gamma   90.00
#
_symmetry.space_group_name_H-M   'P 1'
#
loop_
_entity.id
_entity.type
_entity.pdbx_description
1 polymer ?
#
loop_
_entity_poly.entity_id
_entity_poly.type
_entity_poly.pdbx_seq_one_letter_code
_entity_poly.pdbx_strand_id
1 'polypeptide(L)'
;MYNDRLIFKTSTLDEVYYFKDSIFIKFNNRRNSISNSVLNGGIKNNLEFVFNHHLSQENIDYLENHDLCDYLIRLCDDLNFNPKMSSGLVTLAKMRNVSIVTKKYKKLEVVAITTAGVRVNAVCAGDDAGFYEEDGEFKPGTINSIVLINSKLDDHVLAEAIIVASEAKTVALNNLKIPSQYSNNFATGTGTDGLIIASNLDSNNVITNAGKHSKLGEIIAKSIIESIHVAIKKQVWITPNSQSNVLVLLNRYKLDINEFYDGLNQNKHKFISQLKIDSKIQENIAITSSILNLIDDFKKGIINKNTAFDLSFNLLEGCVGNTVNYLLLFWIEKFLG
;
A
#
# COMPACT_ATOMS: atom_id res chain seq x y z
N MET A 1 -5.48 26.64 -8.73
CA MET A 1 -5.76 25.88 -9.97
C MET A 1 -4.43 25.38 -10.49
N TYR A 2 -4.16 24.08 -10.38
CA TYR A 2 -2.94 23.49 -10.93
C TYR A 2 -3.20 23.19 -12.41
N ASN A 3 -2.79 24.11 -13.28
CA ASN A 3 -2.87 23.98 -14.73
C ASN A 3 -1.87 22.93 -15.21
N ASP A 4 -2.31 22.10 -16.15
CA ASP A 4 -1.62 21.12 -16.99
C ASP A 4 -0.10 21.25 -16.97
N ARG A 5 0.56 20.36 -16.24
CA ARG A 5 2.01 20.43 -16.04
C ARG A 5 2.67 19.09 -16.30
N LEU A 6 3.65 19.09 -17.20
CA LEU A 6 4.65 18.02 -17.27
C LEU A 6 5.41 17.99 -15.95
N ILE A 7 5.26 16.90 -15.19
CA ILE A 7 5.88 16.74 -13.86
C ILE A 7 7.11 15.83 -13.90
N PHE A 8 7.23 14.96 -14.91
CA PHE A 8 8.36 14.06 -15.05
C PHE A 8 8.51 13.59 -16.51
N LYS A 9 9.74 13.25 -16.91
CA LYS A 9 10.05 12.64 -18.20
C LYS A 9 11.01 11.47 -18.00
N THR A 10 10.70 10.30 -18.56
CA THR A 10 11.53 9.09 -18.42
C THR A 10 12.76 9.15 -19.34
N SER A 11 13.72 8.22 -19.18
CA SER A 11 14.85 8.11 -20.12
C SER A 11 14.41 7.72 -21.54
N THR A 12 13.26 7.07 -21.66
CA THR A 12 12.61 6.73 -22.93
C THR A 12 11.73 7.86 -23.47
N LEU A 13 11.80 9.05 -22.88
CA LEU A 13 11.05 10.25 -23.27
C LEU A 13 9.53 10.14 -23.07
N ASP A 14 9.02 9.17 -22.32
CA ASP A 14 7.61 9.17 -21.93
C ASP A 14 7.35 10.33 -20.98
N GLU A 15 6.19 10.96 -21.15
CA GLU A 15 5.86 12.21 -20.50
C GLU A 15 4.78 11.98 -19.44
N VAL A 16 5.08 12.35 -18.20
CA VAL A 16 4.15 12.21 -17.07
C VAL A 16 3.60 13.59 -16.75
N TYR A 17 2.29 13.72 -16.81
CA TYR A 17 1.59 14.96 -16.59
C TYR A 17 0.66 14.87 -15.39
N TYR A 18 0.55 15.99 -14.70
CA TYR A 18 -0.52 16.26 -13.76
C TYR A 18 -1.60 17.07 -14.47
N PHE A 19 -2.81 16.53 -14.57
CA PHE A 19 -3.92 17.18 -15.26
C PHE A 19 -5.22 16.96 -14.50
N LYS A 20 -5.87 18.04 -14.05
CA LYS A 20 -7.06 18.01 -13.18
C LYS A 20 -6.85 17.04 -11.99
N ASP A 21 -7.60 15.94 -11.96
CA ASP A 21 -7.57 14.90 -10.94
C ASP A 21 -6.90 13.61 -11.44
N SER A 22 -6.04 13.71 -12.47
CA SER A 22 -5.34 12.58 -13.09
C SER A 22 -3.82 12.79 -13.13
N ILE A 23 -3.09 11.68 -12.95
CA ILE A 23 -1.72 11.54 -13.42
C ILE A 23 -1.77 10.70 -14.70
N PHE A 24 -1.41 11.29 -15.83
CA PHE A 24 -1.37 10.57 -17.11
C PHE A 24 0.06 10.45 -17.63
N ILE A 25 0.32 9.34 -18.31
CA ILE A 25 1.61 9.00 -18.91
C ILE A 25 1.36 8.83 -20.40
N LYS A 26 1.97 9.69 -21.21
CA LYS A 26 2.00 9.55 -22.67
C LYS A 26 3.26 8.80 -23.06
N PHE A 27 3.09 7.65 -23.72
CA PHE A 27 4.21 6.87 -24.21
C PHE A 27 4.84 7.50 -25.44
N ASN A 28 6.17 7.56 -25.45
CA ASN A 28 6.93 8.05 -26.62
C ASN A 28 7.41 6.92 -27.54
N ASN A 29 7.32 5.67 -27.07
CA ASN A 29 7.73 4.47 -27.80
C ASN A 29 6.61 3.43 -27.70
N ARG A 30 6.64 2.40 -28.55
CA ARG A 30 5.69 1.31 -28.46
C ARG A 30 5.85 0.57 -27.14
N ARG A 31 4.75 0.33 -26.45
CA ARG A 31 4.71 -0.37 -25.16
C ARG A 31 3.89 -1.65 -25.26
N ASN A 32 4.36 -2.71 -24.64
CA ASN A 32 3.45 -3.70 -24.08
C ASN A 32 3.25 -3.45 -22.60
N SER A 33 2.10 -3.86 -22.09
CA SER A 33 1.74 -3.71 -20.70
C SER A 33 0.93 -4.88 -20.20
N ILE A 34 0.96 -5.08 -18.89
CA ILE A 34 0.04 -5.95 -18.16
C ILE A 34 -0.61 -5.13 -17.03
N SER A 35 -1.92 -5.25 -16.86
CA SER A 35 -2.63 -4.53 -15.79
C SER A 35 -3.91 -5.22 -15.33
N ASN A 36 -4.39 -4.81 -14.15
CA ASN A 36 -5.72 -5.14 -13.63
C ASN A 36 -6.73 -3.97 -13.81
N SER A 37 -6.46 -3.06 -14.74
CA SER A 37 -7.40 -1.98 -15.11
C SER A 37 -8.67 -2.55 -15.72
N VAL A 38 -9.83 -1.96 -15.42
CA VAL A 38 -11.08 -2.31 -16.13
C VAL A 38 -11.06 -1.83 -17.57
N LEU A 39 -10.48 -0.65 -17.84
CA LEU A 39 -10.28 -0.14 -19.20
C LEU A 39 -9.04 -0.79 -19.82
N ASN A 40 -9.25 -1.61 -20.85
CA ASN A 40 -8.19 -2.31 -21.61
C ASN A 40 -7.16 -3.02 -20.72
N GLY A 41 -7.61 -3.72 -19.67
CA GLY A 41 -6.77 -4.53 -18.80
C GLY A 41 -6.17 -5.77 -19.46
N GLY A 42 -5.48 -6.58 -18.66
CA GLY A 42 -4.74 -7.74 -19.12
C GLY A 42 -3.49 -7.32 -19.90
N ILE A 43 -3.06 -8.17 -20.84
CA ILE A 43 -1.90 -7.89 -21.69
C ILE A 43 -2.32 -7.09 -22.92
N LYS A 44 -1.63 -5.96 -23.18
CA LYS A 44 -1.83 -5.09 -24.35
C LYS A 44 -0.50 -4.67 -24.94
N ASN A 45 -0.48 -4.32 -26.23
CA ASN A 45 0.73 -3.93 -26.97
C ASN A 45 0.58 -2.66 -27.81
N ASN A 46 -0.55 -1.97 -27.68
CA ASN A 46 -0.97 -0.86 -28.52
C ASN A 46 -1.47 0.35 -27.71
N LEU A 47 -1.12 0.43 -26.42
CA LEU A 47 -1.48 1.59 -25.61
C LEU A 47 -0.59 2.79 -25.97
N GLU A 48 -1.20 3.97 -26.03
CA GLU A 48 -0.55 5.28 -26.13
C GLU A 48 -0.51 5.99 -24.78
N PHE A 49 -1.53 5.76 -23.95
CA PHE A 49 -1.69 6.40 -22.66
C PHE A 49 -1.96 5.39 -21.56
N VAL A 50 -1.36 5.63 -20.39
CA VAL A 50 -1.82 5.04 -19.14
C VAL A 50 -2.03 6.12 -18.11
N PHE A 51 -2.99 5.95 -17.21
CA PHE A 51 -3.29 6.97 -16.22
C PHE A 51 -3.75 6.40 -14.89
N ASN A 52 -3.71 7.25 -13.88
CA ASN A 52 -4.30 7.04 -12.58
C ASN A 52 -5.18 8.24 -12.27
N HIS A 53 -6.46 8.00 -11.98
CA HIS A 53 -7.47 9.04 -11.82
C HIS A 53 -8.04 9.04 -10.40
N HIS A 54 -8.20 10.23 -9.81
CA HIS A 54 -8.81 10.39 -8.49
C HIS A 54 -10.34 10.49 -8.61
N LEU A 55 -11.06 9.64 -7.89
CA LEU A 55 -12.51 9.74 -7.77
C LEU A 55 -12.88 10.68 -6.62
N SER A 56 -13.62 11.75 -6.94
CA SER A 56 -14.29 12.60 -5.97
C SER A 56 -15.49 11.87 -5.35
N GLN A 57 -16.06 12.40 -4.26
CA GLN A 57 -17.28 11.83 -3.68
C GLN A 57 -18.43 11.82 -4.70
N GLU A 58 -18.60 12.90 -5.46
CA GLU A 58 -19.60 12.99 -6.53
C GLU A 58 -19.41 11.90 -7.60
N ASN A 59 -18.17 11.57 -7.97
CA ASN A 59 -17.89 10.51 -8.93
C ASN A 59 -18.20 9.12 -8.33
N ILE A 60 -17.97 8.92 -7.03
CA ILE A 60 -18.32 7.68 -6.34
C ILE A 60 -19.83 7.49 -6.32
N ASP A 61 -20.58 8.53 -5.90
CA ASP A 61 -22.03 8.53 -5.86
C ASP A 61 -22.63 8.28 -7.27
N TYR A 62 -22.01 8.84 -8.31
CA TYR A 62 -22.36 8.58 -9.70
C TYR A 62 -22.14 7.11 -10.10
N LEU A 63 -21.00 6.53 -9.71
CA LEU A 63 -20.63 5.15 -10.03
C LEU A 63 -21.44 4.10 -9.27
N GLU A 64 -22.19 4.45 -8.22
CA GLU A 64 -23.10 3.50 -7.55
C GLU A 64 -24.14 2.89 -8.50
N ASN A 65 -24.47 3.59 -9.59
CA ASN A 65 -25.46 3.14 -10.57
C ASN A 65 -24.93 3.15 -12.02
N HIS A 66 -23.62 3.22 -12.21
CA HIS A 66 -23.01 3.31 -13.54
C HIS A 66 -21.74 2.46 -13.65
N ASP A 67 -21.48 1.96 -14.85
CA ASP A 67 -20.29 1.17 -15.14
C ASP A 67 -19.00 2.02 -15.09
N LEU A 68 -17.96 1.47 -14.47
CA LEU A 68 -16.67 2.12 -14.32
C LEU A 68 -15.92 2.21 -15.65
N CYS A 69 -16.05 1.23 -16.54
CA CYS A 69 -15.39 1.26 -17.84
C CYS A 69 -15.96 2.38 -18.71
N ASP A 70 -17.29 2.53 -18.77
CA ASP A 70 -17.98 3.62 -19.46
C ASP A 70 -17.62 5.00 -18.90
N TYR A 71 -17.45 5.11 -17.58
CA TYR A 71 -16.91 6.31 -16.95
C TYR A 71 -15.48 6.62 -17.44
N LEU A 72 -14.60 5.62 -17.49
CA LEU A 72 -13.22 5.80 -17.95
C LEU A 72 -13.12 6.10 -19.46
N ILE A 73 -14.03 5.58 -20.27
CA ILE A 73 -14.13 5.91 -21.70
C ILE A 73 -14.45 7.40 -21.86
N ARG A 74 -15.48 7.90 -21.15
CA ARG A 74 -15.83 9.32 -21.17
C ARG A 74 -14.71 10.21 -20.65
N LEU A 75 -14.02 9.79 -19.60
CA LEU A 75 -12.84 10.48 -19.11
C LEU A 75 -11.75 10.57 -20.20
N CYS A 76 -11.51 9.51 -20.96
CA CYS A 76 -10.55 9.57 -22.07
C CYS A 76 -11.00 10.55 -23.16
N ASP A 77 -12.27 10.53 -23.54
CA ASP A 77 -12.83 11.44 -24.54
C ASP A 77 -12.70 12.91 -24.09
N ASP A 78 -13.01 13.22 -22.83
CA ASP A 78 -12.85 14.56 -22.22
C ASP A 78 -11.39 15.05 -22.20
N LEU A 79 -10.44 14.10 -22.18
CA LEU A 79 -9.00 14.35 -22.23
C LEU A 79 -8.43 14.34 -23.66
N ASN A 80 -9.26 14.09 -24.68
CA ASN A 80 -8.86 13.85 -26.07
C ASN A 80 -7.85 12.69 -26.22
N PHE A 81 -7.97 11.66 -25.36
CA PHE A 81 -7.22 10.41 -25.49
C PHE A 81 -8.09 9.37 -26.19
N ASN A 82 -7.49 8.55 -27.05
CA ASN A 82 -8.21 7.43 -27.66
C ASN A 82 -8.52 6.36 -26.60
N PRO A 83 -9.79 6.10 -26.24
CA PRO A 83 -10.12 5.14 -25.18
C PRO A 83 -9.64 3.73 -25.52
N LYS A 84 -9.57 3.34 -26.81
CA LYS A 84 -9.12 2.02 -27.27
C LYS A 84 -7.60 1.80 -27.13
N MET A 85 -6.85 2.88 -26.94
CA MET A 85 -5.39 2.89 -26.78
C MET A 85 -4.99 3.45 -25.41
N SER A 86 -5.92 3.44 -24.45
CA SER A 86 -5.72 3.94 -23.10
C SER A 86 -6.05 2.88 -22.07
N SER A 87 -5.33 2.84 -20.95
CA SER A 87 -5.67 2.00 -19.79
C SER A 87 -5.49 2.79 -18.51
N GLY A 88 -6.36 2.61 -17.52
CA GLY A 88 -6.48 3.57 -16.43
C GLY A 88 -6.88 2.94 -15.10
N LEU A 89 -6.19 3.35 -14.03
CA LEU A 89 -6.57 3.00 -12.68
C LEU A 89 -7.40 4.13 -12.06
N VAL A 90 -8.24 3.80 -11.08
CA VAL A 90 -8.98 4.79 -10.27
C VAL A 90 -8.62 4.67 -8.79
N THR A 91 -8.66 5.79 -8.07
CA THR A 91 -8.32 5.79 -6.64
C THR A 91 -8.94 6.91 -5.83
N LEU A 92 -9.11 6.69 -4.53
CA LEU A 92 -9.46 7.75 -3.56
C LEU A 92 -8.23 8.55 -3.08
N ALA A 93 -7.02 8.10 -3.39
CA ALA A 93 -5.81 8.84 -3.06
C ALA A 93 -5.71 10.12 -3.89
N LYS A 94 -5.24 11.22 -3.28
CA LYS A 94 -5.19 12.52 -3.97
C LYS A 94 -3.98 12.56 -4.90
N MET A 95 -4.17 12.89 -6.17
CA MET A 95 -3.07 12.91 -7.16
C MET A 95 -1.90 13.80 -6.77
N ARG A 96 -2.14 14.91 -6.05
CA ARG A 96 -1.06 15.79 -5.53
C ARG A 96 -0.04 15.06 -4.63
N ASN A 97 -0.41 13.91 -4.08
CA ASN A 97 0.42 13.08 -3.22
C ASN A 97 1.17 11.99 -3.98
N VAL A 98 1.13 12.01 -5.32
CA VAL A 98 1.86 11.07 -6.16
C VAL A 98 3.35 11.01 -5.81
N SER A 99 3.87 9.80 -5.80
CA SER A 99 5.30 9.49 -5.70
C SER A 99 5.82 9.06 -7.06
N ILE A 100 7.00 9.55 -7.45
CA ILE A 100 7.70 9.12 -8.64
C ILE A 100 9.12 8.74 -8.20
N VAL A 101 9.45 7.45 -8.31
CA VAL A 101 10.75 6.91 -7.92
C VAL A 101 11.39 6.26 -9.13
N THR A 102 12.67 6.55 -9.37
CA THR A 102 13.46 5.94 -10.44
C THR A 102 14.63 5.17 -9.85
N LYS A 103 14.78 3.90 -10.25
CA LYS A 103 15.99 3.10 -9.97
C LYS A 103 16.64 2.68 -11.26
N LYS A 104 17.97 2.72 -11.30
CA LYS A 104 18.78 2.37 -12.47
C LYS A 104 19.85 1.37 -12.10
N TYR A 105 20.16 0.47 -13.03
CA TYR A 105 21.31 -0.42 -12.94
C TYR A 105 21.81 -0.76 -14.35
N LYS A 106 23.04 -0.34 -14.68
CA LYS A 106 23.59 -0.45 -16.05
C LYS A 106 22.59 0.13 -17.06
N LYS A 107 22.09 -0.70 -18.00
CA LYS A 107 21.12 -0.32 -19.03
C LYS A 107 19.67 -0.33 -18.54
N LEU A 108 19.39 -0.88 -17.35
CA LEU A 108 18.04 -0.98 -16.82
C LEU A 108 17.62 0.32 -16.12
N GLU A 109 16.41 0.76 -16.39
CA GLU A 109 15.70 1.80 -15.65
C GLU A 109 14.28 1.33 -15.36
N VAL A 110 13.86 1.50 -14.11
CA VAL A 110 12.49 1.28 -13.66
C VAL A 110 12.00 2.55 -12.98
N VAL A 111 10.87 3.07 -13.45
CA VAL A 111 10.18 4.22 -12.86
C VAL A 111 8.87 3.72 -12.24
N ALA A 112 8.70 3.88 -10.94
CA ALA A 112 7.45 3.59 -10.23
C ALA A 112 6.74 4.91 -9.91
N ILE A 113 5.51 5.05 -10.42
CA ILE A 113 4.61 6.18 -10.19
C ILE A 113 3.48 5.65 -9.31
N THR A 114 3.27 6.20 -8.12
CA THR A 114 2.40 5.57 -7.12
C THR A 114 1.59 6.59 -6.33
N THR A 115 0.32 6.27 -6.10
CA THR A 115 -0.52 6.90 -5.07
C THR A 115 -0.93 5.83 -4.07
N ALA A 116 -0.96 6.16 -2.78
CA ALA A 116 -1.22 5.17 -1.74
C ALA A 116 -1.99 5.79 -0.57
N GLY A 117 -3.13 5.20 -0.21
CA GLY A 117 -3.87 5.46 1.02
C GLY A 117 -4.16 4.16 1.76
N VAL A 118 -4.00 4.14 3.09
CA VAL A 118 -4.06 2.89 3.88
C VAL A 118 -4.89 3.00 5.17
N ARG A 119 -5.54 4.14 5.41
CA ARG A 119 -6.17 4.41 6.71
C ARG A 119 -7.50 3.68 6.94
N VAL A 120 -8.24 3.37 5.89
CA VAL A 120 -9.65 2.94 6.00
C VAL A 120 -9.89 1.55 5.40
N ASN A 121 -9.10 1.15 4.41
CA ASN A 121 -9.34 -0.05 3.61
C ASN A 121 -8.11 -0.95 3.43
N ALA A 122 -7.06 -0.76 4.26
CA ALA A 122 -5.93 -1.68 4.27
C ALA A 122 -6.39 -3.06 4.73
N VAL A 123 -5.98 -4.11 4.02
CA VAL A 123 -6.47 -5.48 4.22
C VAL A 123 -5.34 -6.49 4.01
N CYS A 124 -5.37 -7.59 4.75
CA CYS A 124 -4.49 -8.72 4.51
C CYS A 124 -5.17 -9.69 3.54
N ALA A 125 -4.42 -10.21 2.57
CA ALA A 125 -4.89 -11.31 1.74
C ALA A 125 -5.30 -12.49 2.63
N GLY A 126 -6.50 -13.03 2.40
CA GLY A 126 -7.11 -14.08 3.23
C GLY A 126 -7.96 -13.57 4.40
N ASP A 127 -8.04 -12.26 4.64
CA ASP A 127 -9.07 -11.70 5.53
C ASP A 127 -10.47 -11.84 4.91
N ASP A 128 -11.50 -11.78 5.75
CA ASP A 128 -12.91 -11.77 5.31
C ASP A 128 -13.18 -10.65 4.31
N ALA A 129 -13.95 -10.96 3.27
CA ALA A 129 -14.29 -10.00 2.24
C ALA A 129 -15.20 -8.90 2.79
N GLY A 130 -14.88 -7.63 2.45
CA GLY A 130 -15.70 -6.47 2.83
C GLY A 130 -16.91 -6.22 1.92
N PHE A 131 -17.05 -6.98 0.84
CA PHE A 131 -18.19 -6.94 -0.07
C PHE A 131 -18.27 -8.24 -0.88
N TYR A 132 -19.47 -8.54 -1.37
CA TYR A 132 -19.71 -9.53 -2.43
C TYR A 132 -19.93 -8.76 -3.72
N GLU A 133 -19.29 -9.17 -4.80
CA GLU A 133 -19.50 -8.61 -6.13
C GLU A 133 -20.57 -9.46 -6.83
N GLU A 134 -21.71 -8.85 -7.13
CA GLU A 134 -22.73 -9.38 -8.01
C GLU A 134 -22.80 -8.48 -9.24
N ASP A 135 -22.84 -9.07 -10.43
CA ASP A 135 -22.96 -8.35 -11.71
C ASP A 135 -21.97 -7.19 -11.95
N GLY A 136 -20.79 -7.22 -11.33
CA GLY A 136 -19.72 -6.24 -11.55
C GLY A 136 -19.73 -5.01 -10.63
N GLU A 137 -20.51 -5.00 -9.55
CA GLU A 137 -20.51 -3.91 -8.57
C GLU A 137 -19.14 -3.76 -7.87
N PHE A 138 -18.48 -2.61 -8.07
CA PHE A 138 -17.09 -2.38 -7.70
C PHE A 138 -16.90 -1.34 -6.60
N LYS A 139 -15.96 -1.58 -5.68
CA LYS A 139 -15.49 -0.59 -4.70
C LYS A 139 -14.03 -0.16 -4.97
N PRO A 140 -13.76 1.14 -5.20
CA PRO A 140 -12.42 1.60 -5.60
C PRO A 140 -11.36 1.50 -4.50
N GLY A 141 -10.13 1.19 -4.93
CA GLY A 141 -8.99 0.97 -4.05
C GLY A 141 -8.11 2.20 -3.92
N THR A 142 -7.04 2.07 -3.14
CA THR A 142 -6.29 3.25 -2.69
C THR A 142 -4.78 3.17 -2.89
N ILE A 143 -4.22 2.00 -3.25
CA ILE A 143 -2.83 1.88 -3.70
C ILE A 143 -2.81 1.54 -5.18
N ASN A 144 -2.38 2.50 -5.99
CA ASN A 144 -2.21 2.34 -7.42
C ASN A 144 -0.77 2.61 -7.81
N SER A 145 -0.17 1.68 -8.57
CA SER A 145 1.20 1.79 -9.07
C SER A 145 1.26 1.61 -10.59
N ILE A 146 1.92 2.54 -11.27
CA ILE A 146 2.29 2.44 -12.69
C ILE A 146 3.81 2.29 -12.76
N VAL A 147 4.28 1.20 -13.35
CA VAL A 147 5.70 0.86 -13.45
C VAL A 147 6.13 0.91 -14.91
N LEU A 148 7.08 1.78 -15.22
CA LEU A 148 7.63 1.95 -16.56
C LEU A 148 9.04 1.33 -16.59
N ILE A 149 9.25 0.43 -17.54
CA ILE A 149 10.51 -0.30 -17.73
C ILE A 149 11.08 0.08 -19.09
N ASN A 150 12.34 0.51 -19.14
CA ASN A 150 12.96 1.00 -20.38
C ASN A 150 13.41 -0.12 -21.35
N SER A 151 13.26 -1.38 -20.94
CA SER A 151 13.71 -2.57 -21.65
C SER A 151 12.52 -3.36 -22.20
N LYS A 152 12.78 -4.23 -23.18
CA LYS A 152 11.75 -5.09 -23.80
C LYS A 152 11.54 -6.34 -22.95
N LEU A 153 10.29 -6.61 -22.61
CA LEU A 153 9.85 -7.79 -21.87
C LEU A 153 8.84 -8.58 -22.69
N ASP A 154 8.96 -9.90 -22.67
CA ASP A 154 7.93 -10.81 -23.17
C ASP A 154 6.82 -11.01 -22.12
N ASP A 155 5.68 -11.55 -22.53
CA ASP A 155 4.46 -11.65 -21.72
C ASP A 155 4.67 -12.41 -20.40
N HIS A 156 5.46 -13.49 -20.40
CA HIS A 156 5.76 -14.23 -19.16
C HIS A 156 6.62 -13.41 -18.20
N VAL A 157 7.49 -12.54 -18.71
CA VAL A 157 8.34 -11.65 -17.89
C VAL A 157 7.53 -10.50 -17.31
N LEU A 158 6.53 -10.00 -18.06
CA LEU A 158 5.53 -9.06 -17.54
C LEU A 158 4.73 -9.68 -16.39
N ALA A 159 4.33 -10.95 -16.51
CA ALA A 159 3.66 -11.68 -15.44
C ALA A 159 4.55 -11.84 -14.20
N GLU A 160 5.82 -12.21 -14.36
CA GLU A 160 6.80 -12.23 -13.26
C GLU A 160 6.95 -10.87 -12.59
N ALA A 161 6.98 -9.79 -13.38
CA ALA A 161 7.07 -8.43 -12.87
C ALA A 161 5.85 -8.05 -12.01
N ILE A 162 4.64 -8.49 -12.37
CA ILE A 162 3.43 -8.28 -11.55
C ILE A 162 3.55 -8.99 -10.21
N ILE A 163 4.04 -10.24 -10.20
CA ILE A 163 4.23 -11.01 -8.96
C ILE A 163 5.17 -10.24 -8.03
N VAL A 164 6.34 -9.86 -8.54
CA VAL A 164 7.35 -9.14 -7.76
C VAL A 164 6.84 -7.78 -7.27
N ALA A 165 6.13 -7.02 -8.10
CA ALA A 165 5.55 -5.74 -7.70
C ALA A 165 4.49 -5.90 -6.60
N SER A 166 3.68 -6.95 -6.68
CA SER A 166 2.63 -7.25 -5.69
C SER A 166 3.23 -7.61 -4.33
N GLU A 167 4.28 -8.44 -4.31
CA GLU A 167 4.99 -8.81 -3.08
C GLU A 167 5.78 -7.62 -2.52
N ALA A 168 6.37 -6.79 -3.38
CA ALA A 168 7.06 -5.57 -2.97
C ALA A 168 6.12 -4.58 -2.28
N LYS A 169 4.87 -4.46 -2.75
CA LYS A 169 3.82 -3.69 -2.06
C LYS A 169 3.56 -4.25 -0.67
N THR A 170 3.40 -5.57 -0.52
CA THR A 170 3.26 -6.21 0.79
C THR A 170 4.44 -5.92 1.72
N VAL A 171 5.67 -6.00 1.21
CA VAL A 171 6.88 -5.63 1.96
C VAL A 171 6.84 -4.15 2.40
N ALA A 172 6.41 -3.25 1.52
CA ALA A 172 6.30 -1.83 1.83
C ALA A 172 5.35 -1.56 3.01
N LEU A 173 4.17 -2.20 3.00
CA LEU A 173 3.17 -2.09 4.07
C LEU A 173 3.65 -2.73 5.37
N ASN A 174 4.24 -3.92 5.29
CA ASN A 174 4.79 -4.62 6.44
C ASN A 174 5.92 -3.85 7.11
N ASN A 175 6.81 -3.22 6.34
CA ASN A 175 7.89 -2.36 6.87
C ASN A 175 7.35 -1.16 7.67
N LEU A 176 6.12 -0.71 7.36
CA LEU A 176 5.42 0.34 8.10
C LEU A 176 4.41 -0.22 9.11
N LYS A 177 4.40 -1.54 9.35
CA LYS A 177 3.49 -2.24 10.26
C LYS A 177 2.02 -1.82 10.08
N ILE A 178 1.60 -1.59 8.84
CA ILE A 178 0.22 -1.17 8.55
C ILE A 178 -0.75 -2.29 8.96
N PRO A 179 -1.67 -2.05 9.90
CA PRO A 179 -2.62 -3.08 10.32
C PRO A 179 -3.71 -3.28 9.26
N SER A 180 -4.17 -4.52 9.11
CA SER A 180 -5.44 -4.78 8.45
C SER A 180 -6.59 -4.11 9.21
N GLN A 181 -7.59 -3.64 8.48
CA GLN A 181 -8.84 -3.15 9.06
C GLN A 181 -9.85 -4.27 9.32
N TYR A 182 -9.55 -5.50 8.96
CA TYR A 182 -10.47 -6.65 9.03
C TYR A 182 -9.98 -7.76 9.97
N SER A 183 -8.68 -7.79 10.29
CA SER A 183 -8.10 -8.76 11.21
C SER A 183 -6.95 -8.15 12.01
N ASN A 184 -6.34 -8.95 12.89
CA ASN A 184 -5.13 -8.57 13.64
C ASN A 184 -3.83 -8.74 12.80
N ASN A 185 -3.93 -9.05 11.51
CA ASN A 185 -2.76 -9.21 10.62
C ASN A 185 -2.22 -7.86 10.13
N PHE A 186 -1.05 -7.88 9.49
CA PHE A 186 -0.57 -6.74 8.72
C PHE A 186 -1.17 -6.76 7.32
N ALA A 187 -1.48 -5.58 6.79
CA ALA A 187 -2.04 -5.45 5.46
C ALA A 187 -1.01 -5.85 4.37
N THR A 188 -1.48 -6.59 3.37
CA THR A 188 -0.69 -6.95 2.19
C THR A 188 -1.00 -6.05 1.00
N GLY A 189 -2.08 -5.29 1.10
CA GLY A 189 -2.57 -4.34 0.10
C GLY A 189 -3.77 -3.55 0.62
N THR A 190 -4.57 -3.06 -0.31
CA THR A 190 -5.93 -2.56 -0.09
C THR A 190 -6.89 -3.41 -0.91
N GLY A 191 -8.19 -3.35 -0.60
CA GLY A 191 -9.18 -4.24 -1.20
C GLY A 191 -9.18 -4.28 -2.73
N THR A 192 -8.70 -3.22 -3.40
CA THR A 192 -8.77 -3.05 -4.86
C THR A 192 -7.54 -2.30 -5.40
N ASP A 193 -6.36 -2.77 -5.03
CA ASP A 193 -5.09 -2.19 -5.51
C ASP A 193 -4.95 -2.26 -7.04
N GLY A 194 -4.55 -1.14 -7.67
CA GLY A 194 -4.29 -1.07 -9.10
C GLY A 194 -2.80 -1.22 -9.45
N LEU A 195 -2.49 -1.97 -10.50
CA LEU A 195 -1.14 -2.13 -11.02
C LEU A 195 -1.13 -2.10 -12.54
N ILE A 196 -0.26 -1.28 -13.11
CA ILE A 196 0.09 -1.28 -14.54
C ILE A 196 1.62 -1.44 -14.63
N ILE A 197 2.09 -2.40 -15.41
CA ILE A 197 3.50 -2.52 -15.77
C ILE A 197 3.62 -2.38 -17.27
N ALA A 198 4.46 -1.46 -17.75
CA ALA A 198 4.70 -1.23 -19.18
C ALA A 198 6.18 -1.37 -19.53
N SER A 199 6.50 -2.10 -20.60
CA SER A 199 7.85 -2.32 -21.10
C SER A 199 8.05 -1.70 -22.49
N ASN A 200 9.29 -1.39 -22.86
CA ASN A 200 9.62 -0.71 -24.11
C ASN A 200 9.84 -1.73 -25.24
N LEU A 201 8.87 -1.90 -26.15
CA LEU A 201 8.98 -2.81 -27.28
C LEU A 201 10.04 -2.38 -28.32
N ASP A 202 10.40 -1.10 -28.34
CA ASP A 202 11.41 -0.54 -29.24
C ASP A 202 12.84 -0.66 -28.66
N SER A 203 12.99 -1.22 -27.45
CA SER A 203 14.30 -1.43 -26.84
C SER A 203 15.03 -2.64 -27.42
N ASN A 204 16.31 -2.45 -27.77
CA ASN A 204 17.20 -3.56 -28.14
C ASN A 204 17.63 -4.41 -26.94
N ASN A 205 17.34 -3.97 -25.71
CA ASN A 205 17.66 -4.72 -24.50
C ASN A 205 16.48 -5.61 -24.10
N VAL A 206 16.55 -6.89 -24.46
CA VAL A 206 15.52 -7.89 -24.13
C VAL A 206 15.86 -8.53 -22.79
N ILE A 207 14.93 -8.47 -21.83
CA ILE A 207 15.10 -9.09 -20.51
C ILE A 207 14.10 -10.24 -20.40
N THR A 208 14.61 -11.42 -20.03
CA THR A 208 13.86 -12.67 -20.03
C THR A 208 13.47 -13.16 -18.63
N ASN A 209 13.80 -12.40 -17.58
CA ASN A 209 13.54 -12.75 -16.18
C ASN A 209 13.34 -11.49 -15.33
N ALA A 210 12.19 -11.39 -14.66
CA ALA A 210 11.83 -10.34 -13.71
C ALA A 210 11.57 -10.89 -12.29
N GLY A 211 11.84 -12.17 -12.04
CA GLY A 211 11.74 -12.77 -10.71
C GLY A 211 12.70 -12.17 -9.68
N LYS A 212 12.48 -12.48 -8.39
CA LYS A 212 13.18 -11.85 -7.25
C LYS A 212 14.71 -11.96 -7.26
N HIS A 213 15.25 -13.03 -7.85
CA HIS A 213 16.71 -13.23 -7.98
C HIS A 213 17.30 -12.50 -9.19
N SER A 214 16.46 -12.00 -10.09
CA SER A 214 16.87 -11.22 -11.24
C SER A 214 17.14 -9.77 -10.83
N LYS A 215 18.06 -9.12 -11.55
CA LYS A 215 18.34 -7.71 -11.32
C LYS A 215 17.14 -6.82 -11.64
N LEU A 216 16.32 -7.19 -12.64
CA LEU A 216 15.10 -6.47 -12.96
C LEU A 216 14.08 -6.61 -11.83
N GLY A 217 13.88 -7.82 -11.30
CA GLY A 217 13.01 -8.04 -10.14
C GLY A 217 13.44 -7.23 -8.91
N GLU A 218 14.75 -7.23 -8.60
CA GLU A 218 15.29 -6.42 -7.50
C GLU A 218 14.96 -4.92 -7.64
N ILE A 219 15.20 -4.33 -8.81
CA ILE A 219 14.95 -2.89 -9.01
C ILE A 219 13.46 -2.56 -9.09
N ILE A 220 12.62 -3.46 -9.62
CA ILE A 220 11.15 -3.31 -9.53
C ILE A 220 10.73 -3.26 -8.06
N ALA A 221 11.15 -4.24 -7.26
CA ALA A 221 10.78 -4.33 -5.86
C ALA A 221 11.25 -3.10 -5.07
N LYS A 222 12.50 -2.68 -5.25
CA LYS A 222 13.05 -1.49 -4.59
C LYS A 222 12.32 -0.20 -4.99
N SER A 223 11.99 -0.06 -6.28
CA SER A 223 11.22 1.11 -6.78
C SER A 223 9.83 1.17 -6.17
N ILE A 224 9.11 0.04 -6.11
CA ILE A 224 7.77 -0.05 -5.54
C ILE A 224 7.77 0.21 -4.03
N ILE A 225 8.69 -0.40 -3.29
CA ILE A 225 8.77 -0.23 -1.82
C ILE A 225 8.96 1.25 -1.48
N GLU A 226 9.93 1.90 -2.12
CA GLU A 226 10.20 3.32 -1.89
C GLU A 226 9.07 4.22 -2.37
N SER A 227 8.47 3.93 -3.55
CA SER A 227 7.38 4.75 -4.09
C SER A 227 6.16 4.73 -3.18
N ILE A 228 5.79 3.55 -2.65
CA ILE A 228 4.68 3.39 -1.70
C ILE A 228 4.99 4.10 -0.39
N HIS A 229 6.20 3.96 0.18
CA HIS A 229 6.57 4.66 1.42
C HIS A 229 6.44 6.18 1.28
N VAL A 230 6.93 6.74 0.17
CA VAL A 230 6.81 8.18 -0.11
C VAL A 230 5.35 8.58 -0.31
N ALA A 231 4.55 7.78 -1.04
CA ALA A 231 3.14 8.07 -1.28
C ALA A 231 2.32 8.03 0.02
N ILE A 232 2.50 7.01 0.86
CA ILE A 232 1.86 6.88 2.18
C ILE A 232 2.24 8.06 3.08
N LYS A 233 3.52 8.44 3.11
CA LYS A 233 3.98 9.61 3.88
C LYS A 233 3.26 10.88 3.44
N LYS A 234 3.12 11.12 2.13
CA LYS A 234 2.43 12.29 1.58
C LYS A 234 0.91 12.26 1.82
N GLN A 235 0.29 11.08 1.74
CA GLN A 235 -1.17 10.94 1.83
C GLN A 235 -1.69 10.91 3.27
N VAL A 236 -1.03 10.18 4.17
CA VAL A 236 -1.54 9.90 5.53
C VAL A 236 -0.50 10.08 6.64
N TRP A 237 0.67 10.65 6.34
CA TRP A 237 1.74 10.96 7.32
C TRP A 237 2.27 9.74 8.11
N ILE A 238 2.13 8.54 7.56
CA ILE A 238 2.71 7.33 8.15
C ILE A 238 4.16 7.19 7.70
N THR A 239 5.05 6.98 8.67
CA THR A 239 6.50 6.82 8.55
C THR A 239 6.99 5.89 9.66
N PRO A 240 8.21 5.33 9.59
CA PRO A 240 8.75 4.55 10.71
C PRO A 240 8.70 5.29 12.05
N ASN A 241 9.00 6.60 12.06
CA ASN A 241 8.94 7.42 13.27
C ASN A 241 7.52 7.58 13.82
N SER A 242 6.50 7.71 12.96
CA SER A 242 5.10 7.78 13.44
C SER A 242 4.54 6.42 13.85
N GLN A 243 5.20 5.31 13.47
CA GLN A 243 4.90 3.97 13.97
C GLN A 243 5.66 3.61 15.26
N SER A 244 6.71 4.38 15.61
CA SER A 244 7.48 4.23 16.83
C SER A 244 6.70 4.76 18.05
N ASN A 245 5.58 4.11 18.36
CA ASN A 245 4.72 4.43 19.50
C ASN A 245 3.91 3.20 19.94
N VAL A 246 3.87 2.94 21.25
CA VAL A 246 3.15 1.79 21.83
C VAL A 246 1.69 1.73 21.39
N LEU A 247 0.96 2.84 21.51
CA LEU A 247 -0.48 2.88 21.16
C LEU A 247 -0.72 2.63 19.68
N VAL A 248 0.20 3.09 18.82
CA VAL A 248 0.12 2.86 17.37
C VAL A 248 0.32 1.37 17.05
N LEU A 249 1.28 0.71 17.69
CA LEU A 249 1.51 -0.73 17.51
C LEU A 249 0.32 -1.56 18.01
N LEU A 250 -0.27 -1.19 19.14
CA LEU A 250 -1.42 -1.88 19.74
C LEU A 250 -2.73 -1.64 18.98
N ASN A 251 -2.85 -0.55 18.21
CA ASN A 251 -4.06 -0.20 17.45
C ASN A 251 -4.52 -1.31 16.49
N ARG A 252 -3.62 -2.20 16.07
CA ARG A 252 -3.93 -3.40 15.27
C ARG A 252 -4.99 -4.30 15.91
N TYR A 253 -5.10 -4.28 17.24
CA TYR A 253 -6.00 -5.11 18.03
C TYR A 253 -7.33 -4.43 18.41
N LYS A 254 -7.60 -3.24 17.86
CA LYS A 254 -8.85 -2.46 18.01
C LYS A 254 -9.41 -2.45 19.44
N LEU A 255 -8.59 -2.05 20.42
CA LEU A 255 -9.01 -2.04 21.80
C LEU A 255 -9.75 -0.75 22.17
N ASP A 256 -10.86 -0.87 22.90
CA ASP A 256 -11.46 0.27 23.58
C ASP A 256 -10.69 0.57 24.88
N ILE A 257 -10.08 1.74 24.96
CA ILE A 257 -9.37 2.21 26.15
C ILE A 257 -10.26 2.18 27.41
N ASN A 258 -11.59 2.24 27.28
CA ASN A 258 -12.50 2.14 28.42
C ASN A 258 -12.54 0.72 29.00
N GLU A 259 -12.54 -0.33 28.16
CA GLU A 259 -12.45 -1.73 28.63
C GLU A 259 -11.22 -1.94 29.51
N PHE A 260 -10.10 -1.34 29.11
CA PHE A 260 -8.87 -1.39 29.88
C PHE A 260 -8.95 -0.53 31.16
N TYR A 261 -9.49 0.68 31.05
CA TYR A 261 -9.44 1.66 32.13
C TYR A 261 -10.40 1.36 33.28
N ASP A 262 -11.56 0.75 33.01
CA ASP A 262 -12.57 0.49 34.03
C ASP A 262 -12.07 -0.46 35.14
N GLY A 263 -11.00 -1.22 34.88
CA GLY A 263 -10.29 -2.03 35.87
C GLY A 263 -9.24 -1.28 36.72
N LEU A 264 -8.95 -0.01 36.44
CA LEU A 264 -7.89 0.75 37.10
C LEU A 264 -8.44 1.76 38.11
N ASN A 265 -8.07 1.62 39.39
CA ASN A 265 -8.38 2.58 40.44
C ASN A 265 -7.43 3.81 40.43
N GLN A 266 -7.35 4.49 39.28
CA GLN A 266 -6.51 5.67 39.10
C GLN A 266 -7.30 6.86 38.54
N ASN A 267 -6.70 8.06 38.55
CA ASN A 267 -7.28 9.21 37.88
C ASN A 267 -7.06 9.14 36.35
N LYS A 268 -8.16 9.06 35.59
CA LYS A 268 -8.15 8.81 34.13
C LYS A 268 -7.35 9.83 33.35
N HIS A 269 -7.49 11.11 33.71
CA HIS A 269 -6.78 12.18 33.02
C HIS A 269 -5.26 12.09 33.25
N LYS A 270 -4.83 11.87 34.49
CA LYS A 270 -3.39 11.72 34.82
C LYS A 270 -2.79 10.50 34.15
N PHE A 271 -3.49 9.37 34.19
CA PHE A 271 -3.04 8.13 33.57
C PHE A 271 -2.87 8.29 32.05
N ILE A 272 -3.89 8.80 31.34
CA ILE A 272 -3.82 8.99 29.88
C ILE A 272 -2.69 9.96 29.51
N SER A 273 -2.49 11.02 30.30
CA SER A 273 -1.41 11.99 30.06
C SER A 273 -0.03 11.32 30.18
N GLN A 274 0.18 10.51 31.22
CA GLN A 274 1.43 9.79 31.41
C GLN A 274 1.62 8.69 30.35
N LEU A 275 0.55 7.95 30.01
CA LEU A 275 0.60 6.93 28.96
C LEU A 275 1.05 7.49 27.62
N LYS A 276 0.62 8.70 27.24
CA LYS A 276 1.07 9.37 26.01
C LYS A 276 2.59 9.67 26.01
N ILE A 277 3.17 9.89 27.18
CA ILE A 277 4.61 10.11 27.35
C ILE A 277 5.34 8.76 27.30
N ASP A 278 4.93 7.81 28.15
CA ASP A 278 5.55 6.49 28.29
C ASP A 278 5.49 5.70 26.96
N SER A 279 4.44 5.89 26.16
CA SER A 279 4.26 5.24 24.85
C SER A 279 5.27 5.65 23.78
N LYS A 280 6.07 6.69 24.03
CA LYS A 280 7.14 7.16 23.12
C LYS A 280 8.53 6.68 23.53
N ILE A 281 8.66 6.05 24.69
CA ILE A 281 9.93 5.52 25.21
C ILE A 281 10.34 4.29 24.38
N GLN A 282 11.61 4.21 23.96
CA GLN A 282 12.07 3.18 23.01
C GLN A 282 12.03 1.77 23.60
N GLU A 283 12.38 1.62 24.87
CA GLU A 283 12.31 0.37 25.62
C GLU A 283 10.88 -0.17 25.64
N ASN A 284 9.90 0.69 25.96
CA ASN A 284 8.48 0.34 25.94
C ASN A 284 8.00 -0.08 24.55
N ILE A 285 8.45 0.60 23.49
CA ILE A 285 8.10 0.27 22.10
C ILE A 285 8.69 -1.08 21.71
N ALA A 286 9.95 -1.36 22.07
CA ALA A 286 10.61 -2.62 21.80
C ALA A 286 9.90 -3.78 22.52
N ILE A 287 9.61 -3.63 23.81
CA ILE A 287 8.89 -4.62 24.62
C ILE A 287 7.50 -4.88 24.02
N THR A 288 6.75 -3.82 23.69
CA THR A 288 5.44 -3.94 23.04
C THR A 288 5.54 -4.73 21.74
N SER A 289 6.53 -4.41 20.88
CA SER A 289 6.72 -5.13 19.63
C SER A 289 7.04 -6.61 19.84
N SER A 290 7.83 -6.94 20.86
CA SER A 290 8.19 -8.33 21.20
C SER A 290 6.99 -9.11 21.69
N ILE A 291 6.19 -8.55 22.60
CA ILE A 291 4.97 -9.19 23.11
C ILE A 291 3.97 -9.42 21.97
N LEU A 292 3.77 -8.43 21.09
CA LEU A 292 2.87 -8.60 19.94
C LEU A 292 3.34 -9.71 18.99
N ASN A 293 4.64 -9.90 18.80
CA ASN A 293 5.17 -11.01 18.01
C ASN A 293 4.92 -12.37 18.69
N LEU A 294 5.09 -12.47 20.02
CA LEU A 294 4.78 -13.69 20.77
C LEU A 294 3.28 -14.05 20.65
N ILE A 295 2.39 -13.05 20.74
CA ILE A 295 0.95 -13.24 20.52
C ILE A 295 0.69 -13.73 19.08
N ASP A 296 1.32 -13.12 18.08
CA ASP A 296 1.16 -13.51 16.68
C ASP A 296 1.65 -14.95 16.43
N ASP A 297 2.79 -15.33 17.00
CA ASP A 297 3.38 -16.66 16.85
C ASP A 297 2.55 -17.74 17.56
N PHE A 298 1.98 -17.43 18.73
CA PHE A 298 1.01 -18.30 19.39
C PHE A 298 -0.23 -18.51 18.52
N LYS A 299 -0.83 -17.42 17.99
CA LYS A 299 -2.02 -17.51 17.12
C LYS A 299 -1.77 -18.32 15.85
N LYS A 300 -0.54 -18.32 15.34
CA LYS A 300 -0.11 -19.14 14.19
C LYS A 300 0.25 -20.58 14.56
N GLY A 301 0.23 -20.94 15.85
CA GLY A 301 0.62 -22.27 16.32
C GLY A 301 2.13 -22.54 16.25
N ILE A 302 2.95 -21.50 16.11
CA ILE A 302 4.42 -21.63 16.07
C ILE A 302 4.97 -21.91 17.48
N ILE A 303 4.38 -21.29 18.50
CA ILE A 303 4.72 -21.50 19.91
C ILE A 303 3.46 -21.83 20.73
N ASN A 304 3.64 -22.53 21.85
CA ASN A 304 2.53 -22.86 22.75
C ASN A 304 2.13 -21.66 23.64
N LYS A 305 0.90 -21.70 24.14
CA LYS A 305 0.28 -20.63 24.95
C LYS A 305 1.10 -20.28 26.20
N ASN A 306 1.49 -21.29 26.99
CA ASN A 306 2.18 -21.08 28.27
C ASN A 306 3.54 -20.41 28.07
N THR A 307 4.33 -20.87 27.10
CA THR A 307 5.62 -20.25 26.76
C THR A 307 5.45 -18.80 26.30
N ALA A 308 4.44 -18.52 25.45
CA ALA A 308 4.17 -17.15 25.02
C ALA A 308 3.76 -16.25 26.20
N PHE A 309 2.90 -16.75 27.09
CA PHE A 309 2.44 -16.04 28.29
C PHE A 309 3.60 -15.72 29.24
N ASP A 310 4.37 -16.74 29.67
CA ASP A 310 5.44 -16.59 30.64
C ASP A 310 6.53 -15.62 30.15
N LEU A 311 6.95 -15.74 28.88
CA LEU A 311 7.93 -14.84 28.29
C LEU A 311 7.38 -13.42 28.15
N SER A 312 6.11 -13.26 27.75
CA SER A 312 5.49 -11.93 27.65
C SER A 312 5.38 -11.26 29.02
N PHE A 313 5.04 -12.03 30.06
CA PHE A 313 4.97 -11.54 31.43
C PHE A 313 6.36 -11.10 31.94
N ASN A 314 7.40 -11.91 31.72
CA ASN A 314 8.76 -11.55 32.10
C ASN A 314 9.27 -10.28 31.39
N LEU A 315 8.88 -10.06 30.13
CA LEU A 315 9.24 -8.85 29.40
C LEU A 315 8.68 -7.55 30.01
N LEU A 316 7.61 -7.63 30.82
CA LEU A 316 7.02 -6.47 31.50
C LEU A 316 7.98 -5.83 32.52
N GLU A 317 8.93 -6.59 33.07
CA GLU A 317 9.94 -6.08 34.00
C GLU A 317 10.82 -4.99 33.38
N GLY A 318 10.98 -5.02 32.05
CA GLY A 318 11.76 -4.02 31.31
C GLY A 318 11.01 -2.72 31.00
N CYS A 319 9.70 -2.64 31.30
CA CYS A 319 8.91 -1.44 30.99
C CYS A 319 9.36 -0.24 31.81
N VAL A 320 9.47 0.90 31.14
CA VAL A 320 9.76 2.19 31.77
C VAL A 320 8.44 2.89 32.10
N GLY A 321 8.16 3.06 33.39
CA GLY A 321 6.91 3.63 33.87
C GLY A 321 5.77 2.60 33.95
N ASN A 322 4.80 2.88 34.81
CA ASN A 322 3.76 1.90 35.14
C ASN A 322 2.62 1.86 34.11
N THR A 323 2.40 2.93 33.33
CA THR A 323 1.18 3.01 32.49
C THR A 323 1.21 2.06 31.31
N VAL A 324 2.35 1.92 30.63
CA VAL A 324 2.54 0.94 29.55
C VAL A 324 2.57 -0.47 30.11
N ASN A 325 3.18 -0.68 31.28
CA ASN A 325 3.20 -1.99 31.94
C ASN A 325 1.76 -2.50 32.20
N TYR A 326 0.90 -1.68 32.82
CA TYR A 326 -0.51 -2.04 33.02
C TYR A 326 -1.22 -2.34 31.69
N LEU A 327 -0.99 -1.52 30.67
CA LEU A 327 -1.58 -1.70 29.36
C LEU A 327 -1.17 -3.03 28.74
N LEU A 328 0.11 -3.38 28.77
CA LEU A 328 0.63 -4.61 28.19
C LEU A 328 0.19 -5.85 28.98
N LEU A 329 0.12 -5.78 30.31
CA LEU A 329 -0.41 -6.86 31.14
C LEU A 329 -1.84 -7.22 30.73
N PHE A 330 -2.70 -6.22 30.54
CA PHE A 330 -4.07 -6.43 30.06
C PHE A 330 -4.10 -7.10 28.67
N TRP A 331 -3.19 -6.75 27.76
CA TRP A 331 -3.09 -7.41 26.45
C TRP A 331 -2.64 -8.87 26.57
N ILE A 332 -1.66 -9.14 27.43
CA ILE A 332 -1.16 -10.50 27.67
C ILE A 332 -2.30 -11.36 28.21
N GLU A 333 -3.02 -10.89 29.23
CA GLU A 333 -4.17 -11.62 29.78
C GLU A 333 -5.28 -11.81 28.74
N LYS A 334 -5.61 -10.78 27.95
CA LYS A 334 -6.68 -10.85 26.94
C LYS A 334 -6.39 -11.83 25.79
N PHE A 335 -5.13 -11.96 25.37
CA PHE A 335 -4.76 -12.75 24.19
C PHE A 335 -4.01 -14.05 24.50
N LEU A 336 -3.44 -14.16 25.70
CA LEU A 336 -2.65 -15.32 26.15
C LEU A 336 -3.11 -15.88 27.51
N GLY A 337 -4.06 -15.27 28.22
CA GLY A 337 -4.71 -15.82 29.44
C GLY A 337 -5.69 -16.92 29.11
#